data_AF-G7V7Q3-F1
#
_entry.id   AF-G7V7Q3-F1
#
_cell.length_a   1.000
_cell.length_b   1.000
_cell.length_c   1.000
_cell.angle_alpha   90.00
_cell.angle_beta   90.00
_cell.angle_gamma   90.00
#
_symmetry.space_group_name_H-M   'P 1'
#
loop_
_entity.id
_entity.type
_entity.pdbx_description
1 polymer ?
#
loop_
_entity_poly.entity_id
_entity_poly.type
_entity_poly.pdbx_seq_one_letter_code
_entity_poly.pdbx_strand_id
1 'polypeptide(L)'
;MARKTYMLIILLFVICLGAFSFFWSRIETKVEAIQIVKEHYLPKERLESFVSRVSKEGKFKLIGWDIKPTEEKHTFVVSYTLNRLDKEGFKTGPVEGYWFEVNTQKGTCKQIFPEGTLTPSE
;
A
#
# COMPACT_ATOMS: atom_id res chain seq x y z
N MET A 1 -27.53 6.93 -42.51
CA MET A 1 -26.77 7.62 -41.44
C MET A 1 -26.70 6.81 -40.15
N ALA A 2 -27.82 6.30 -39.61
CA ALA A 2 -27.85 5.56 -38.34
C ALA A 2 -26.83 4.41 -38.18
N ARG A 3 -26.59 3.60 -39.23
CA ARG A 3 -25.66 2.45 -39.16
C ARG A 3 -24.21 2.86 -38.85
N LYS A 4 -23.76 4.01 -39.36
CA LYS A 4 -22.41 4.55 -39.05
C LYS A 4 -22.35 5.09 -37.62
N THR A 5 -23.44 5.72 -37.16
CA THR A 5 -23.57 6.23 -35.79
C THR A 5 -23.57 5.10 -34.75
N TYR A 6 -24.29 4.00 -35.00
CA TYR A 6 -24.25 2.80 -34.15
C TYR A 6 -22.85 2.18 -34.10
N MET A 7 -22.16 2.06 -35.24
CA MET A 7 -20.78 1.54 -35.29
C MET A 7 -19.81 2.42 -34.49
N LEU A 8 -19.96 3.75 -34.57
CA LEU A 8 -19.16 4.71 -33.80
C LEU A 8 -19.43 4.60 -32.28
N ILE A 9 -20.69 4.46 -31.88
CA ILE A 9 -21.07 4.27 -30.47
C ILE A 9 -20.50 2.96 -29.92
N ILE A 10 -20.61 1.86 -30.69
CA ILE A 10 -20.04 0.56 -30.30
C ILE A 10 -18.52 0.65 -30.18
N LEU A 11 -17.84 1.29 -31.13
CA LEU A 11 -16.38 1.48 -31.07
C LEU A 11 -15.97 2.26 -29.82
N LEU A 12 -16.68 3.35 -29.52
CA LEU A 12 -16.41 4.21 -28.36
C LEU A 12 -16.66 3.44 -27.06
N PHE A 13 -17.72 2.62 -27.01
CA PHE A 13 -18.03 1.75 -25.88
C PHE A 13 -16.93 0.70 -25.63
N VAL A 14 -16.41 0.07 -26.69
CA VAL A 14 -15.30 -0.90 -26.58
C VAL A 14 -14.03 -0.22 -26.08
N ILE A 15 -13.72 0.99 -26.55
CA ILE A 15 -12.57 1.77 -26.07
C ILE A 15 -12.72 2.11 -24.58
N CYS A 16 -13.92 2.55 -24.15
CA CYS A 16 -14.20 2.84 -22.74
C CYS A 16 -14.06 1.59 -21.87
N LEU A 17 -14.57 0.44 -22.30
CA LEU A 17 -14.43 -0.83 -21.58
C LEU A 17 -12.97 -1.26 -21.47
N GLY A 18 -12.17 -1.10 -22.54
CA GLY A 18 -10.75 -1.40 -22.53
C GLY A 18 -9.98 -0.52 -21.54
N ALA A 19 -10.23 0.80 -21.54
CA ALA A 19 -9.62 1.72 -20.58
C ALA A 19 -10.04 1.42 -19.13
N PHE A 20 -11.31 1.07 -18.92
CA PHE A 20 -11.82 0.70 -17.60
C PHE A 20 -11.16 -0.58 -17.07
N SER A 21 -11.07 -1.63 -17.92
CA SER A 21 -10.40 -2.88 -17.56
C SER A 21 -8.93 -2.68 -17.21
N PHE A 22 -8.21 -1.88 -18.01
CA PHE A 22 -6.82 -1.53 -17.72
C PHE A 22 -6.66 -0.79 -16.39
N PHE A 23 -7.54 0.17 -16.11
CA PHE A 23 -7.54 0.91 -14.85
C PHE A 23 -7.83 0.00 -13.65
N TRP A 24 -8.82 -0.89 -13.78
CA TRP A 24 -9.21 -1.83 -12.73
C TRP A 24 -8.08 -2.79 -12.36
N SER A 25 -7.43 -3.40 -13.37
CA SER A 25 -6.26 -4.27 -13.17
C SER A 25 -5.10 -3.55 -12.47
N ARG A 26 -4.88 -2.26 -12.77
CA ARG A 26 -3.88 -1.44 -12.08
C ARG A 26 -4.24 -1.12 -10.63
N ILE A 27 -5.53 -1.06 -10.28
CA ILE A 27 -5.98 -0.90 -8.90
C ILE A 27 -5.82 -2.21 -8.14
N GLU A 28 -6.27 -3.33 -8.72
CA GLU A 28 -6.17 -4.66 -8.09
C GLU A 28 -4.73 -4.98 -7.68
N THR A 29 -3.78 -4.79 -8.60
CA THR A 29 -2.35 -5.03 -8.32
C THR A 29 -1.78 -4.13 -7.21
N LYS A 30 -2.23 -2.88 -7.11
CA LYS A 30 -1.83 -1.98 -6.01
C LYS A 30 -2.43 -2.40 -4.68
N VAL A 31 -3.69 -2.80 -4.68
CA VAL A 31 -4.39 -3.31 -3.49
C VAL A 31 -3.74 -4.61 -3.02
N GLU A 32 -3.39 -5.51 -3.93
CA GLU A 32 -2.69 -6.76 -3.65
C GLU A 32 -1.30 -6.52 -3.04
N ALA A 33 -0.52 -5.56 -3.57
CA ALA A 33 0.77 -5.22 -2.97
C ALA A 33 0.63 -4.70 -1.53
N ILE A 34 -0.37 -3.84 -1.26
CA ILE A 34 -0.69 -3.39 0.11
C ILE A 34 -1.12 -4.57 0.98
N GLN A 35 -1.92 -5.49 0.44
CA GLN A 35 -2.38 -6.68 1.14
C GLN A 35 -1.21 -7.61 1.51
N ILE A 36 -0.24 -7.78 0.62
CA ILE A 36 0.98 -8.56 0.91
C ILE A 36 1.80 -7.93 2.04
N VAL A 37 1.96 -6.60 2.07
CA VAL A 37 2.58 -5.91 3.22
C VAL A 37 1.74 -6.14 4.47
N LYS A 38 0.41 -6.04 4.35
CA LYS A 38 -0.50 -6.32 5.46
C LYS A 38 -0.43 -7.76 5.96
N GLU A 39 -0.03 -8.70 5.12
CA GLU A 39 0.08 -10.14 5.41
C GLU A 39 1.50 -10.59 5.79
N HIS A 40 2.53 -9.81 5.50
CA HIS A 40 3.90 -10.14 5.90
C HIS A 40 4.34 -9.35 7.13
N TYR A 41 3.91 -8.10 7.20
CA TYR A 41 4.37 -7.15 8.21
C TYR A 41 3.24 -6.70 9.13
N LEU A 42 2.00 -6.63 8.64
CA LEU A 42 0.84 -6.35 9.48
C LEU A 42 0.12 -7.59 10.06
N PRO A 43 0.50 -8.88 9.89
CA PRO A 43 -0.06 -9.94 10.77
C PRO A 43 0.78 -10.16 12.02
N LYS A 44 1.86 -9.39 12.18
CA LYS A 44 2.37 -9.05 13.51
C LYS A 44 1.38 -8.16 14.29
N GLU A 45 0.27 -7.72 13.67
CA GLU A 45 -0.92 -7.20 14.37
C GLU A 45 -1.72 -8.29 15.11
N ARG A 46 -1.24 -9.54 15.22
CA ARG A 46 -1.53 -10.37 16.40
C ARG A 46 -0.66 -9.99 17.61
N LEU A 47 -0.75 -8.72 17.96
CA LEU A 47 -1.30 -8.19 19.22
C LEU A 47 -0.69 -8.51 20.60
N GLU A 48 0.35 -9.34 20.78
CA GLU A 48 0.87 -9.58 22.14
C GLU A 48 2.35 -9.23 22.34
N SER A 49 3.26 -9.53 21.41
CA SER A 49 4.69 -9.24 21.61
C SER A 49 5.09 -7.81 21.24
N PHE A 50 4.56 -7.26 20.13
CA PHE A 50 4.75 -5.85 19.74
C PHE A 50 3.96 -4.91 20.66
N VAL A 51 2.73 -5.30 21.01
CA VAL A 51 1.91 -4.63 22.03
C VAL A 51 2.60 -4.72 23.40
N SER A 52 3.11 -5.83 23.89
CA SER A 52 3.72 -5.83 25.24
C SER A 52 4.95 -4.93 25.41
N ARG A 53 5.71 -4.65 24.34
CA ARG A 53 6.87 -3.73 24.40
C ARG A 53 6.48 -2.28 24.14
N VAL A 54 5.56 -2.00 23.22
CA VAL A 54 5.12 -0.63 22.87
C VAL A 54 3.90 -0.17 23.70
N SER A 55 3.00 -1.07 24.09
CA SER A 55 1.81 -0.81 24.92
C SER A 55 2.08 -0.62 26.40
N LYS A 56 3.32 -0.82 26.87
CA LYS A 56 3.70 -0.23 28.17
C LYS A 56 3.73 1.31 28.08
N GLU A 57 3.91 1.86 26.87
CA GLU A 57 4.23 3.27 26.63
C GLU A 57 3.17 4.02 25.78
N GLY A 58 2.40 3.38 24.88
CA GLY A 58 1.43 4.11 24.04
C GLY A 58 0.64 3.32 22.98
N LYS A 59 -0.41 3.96 22.41
CA LYS A 59 -1.21 3.51 21.25
C LYS A 59 -0.54 3.95 19.93
N PHE A 60 -1.04 3.53 18.76
CA PHE A 60 -0.58 4.07 17.47
C PHE A 60 -1.73 4.35 16.51
N LYS A 61 -1.49 5.23 15.53
CA LYS A 61 -2.44 5.56 14.45
C LYS A 61 -1.73 5.53 13.11
N LEU A 62 -2.20 4.66 12.21
CA LEU A 62 -1.84 4.65 10.79
C LEU A 62 -2.37 5.93 10.12
N ILE A 63 -1.51 6.67 9.42
CA ILE A 63 -1.84 7.97 8.83
C ILE A 63 -1.99 7.87 7.31
N GLY A 64 -1.24 6.99 6.66
CA GLY A 64 -1.31 6.86 5.21
C GLY A 64 -0.51 5.69 4.65
N TRP A 65 -0.89 5.30 3.44
CA TRP A 65 -0.18 4.36 2.57
C TRP A 65 0.27 5.10 1.32
N ASP A 66 1.47 4.78 0.85
CA ASP A 66 1.95 5.19 -0.47
C ASP A 66 2.47 3.97 -1.23
N ILE A 67 2.26 3.95 -2.55
CA ILE A 67 2.67 2.85 -3.41
C ILE A 67 3.22 3.38 -4.73
N LYS A 68 4.48 3.03 -4.99
CA LYS A 68 5.20 3.42 -6.20
C LYS A 68 5.62 2.17 -6.97
N PRO A 69 5.32 2.07 -8.27
CA PRO A 69 5.86 1.00 -9.10
C PRO A 69 7.38 1.14 -9.24
N THR A 70 8.07 0.02 -9.33
CA THR A 70 9.50 -0.02 -9.68
C THR A 70 9.69 -0.26 -11.18
N GLU A 71 10.95 -0.25 -11.64
CA GLU A 71 11.29 -0.65 -13.01
C GLU A 71 10.99 -2.14 -13.28
N GLU A 72 11.13 -3.00 -12.26
CA GLU A 72 10.75 -4.42 -12.37
C GLU A 72 9.22 -4.57 -12.39
N LYS A 73 8.71 -5.31 -13.37
CA LYS A 73 7.26 -5.62 -13.48
C LYS A 73 6.77 -6.37 -12.24
N HIS A 74 5.54 -6.07 -11.84
CA HIS A 74 4.89 -6.66 -10.65
C HIS A 74 5.58 -6.34 -9.31
N THR A 75 6.59 -5.46 -9.33
CA THR A 75 7.32 -5.02 -8.14
C THR A 75 6.97 -3.58 -7.81
N PHE A 76 6.76 -3.33 -6.52
CA PHE A 76 6.30 -2.05 -5.98
C PHE A 76 7.07 -1.73 -4.72
N VAL A 77 7.38 -0.45 -4.53
CA VAL A 77 7.72 0.10 -3.22
C VAL A 77 6.42 0.52 -2.54
N VAL A 78 6.05 -0.17 -1.48
CA VAL A 78 4.93 0.16 -0.62
C VAL A 78 5.47 0.79 0.64
N SER A 79 4.86 1.86 1.11
CA SER A 79 5.20 2.47 2.38
C SER A 79 3.98 2.84 3.18
N TYR A 80 4.11 2.86 4.50
CA TYR A 80 3.10 3.38 5.39
C TYR A 80 3.70 4.28 6.45
N THR A 81 2.89 5.21 6.95
CA THR A 81 3.28 6.14 8.02
C THR A 81 2.40 5.98 9.25
N LEU A 82 3.00 6.08 10.42
CA LEU A 82 2.31 5.97 11.70
C LEU A 82 2.70 7.09 12.67
N ASN A 83 1.77 7.42 13.55
CA ASN A 83 2.02 8.20 14.76
C ASN A 83 2.02 7.24 15.95
N ARG A 84 2.98 7.41 16.86
CA ARG A 84 2.81 6.93 18.23
C ARG A 84 1.90 7.90 18.96
N LEU A 85 1.08 7.35 19.84
CA LEU A 85 0.15 8.08 20.69
C LEU A 85 0.41 7.65 22.14
N ASP A 86 0.18 8.52 23.12
CA ASP A 86 0.13 8.13 24.53
C ASP A 86 -1.17 7.35 24.86
N LYS A 87 -1.41 7.10 26.15
CA LYS A 87 -2.58 6.33 26.61
C LYS A 87 -3.88 7.09 26.37
N GLU A 88 -3.81 8.41 26.44
CA GLU A 88 -4.86 9.40 26.26
C GLU A 88 -5.16 9.65 24.77
N GLY A 89 -4.25 9.26 23.87
CA GLY A 89 -4.40 9.33 22.42
C GLY A 89 -3.74 10.56 21.77
N PHE A 90 -2.90 11.30 22.49
CA PHE A 90 -2.12 12.41 21.93
C PHE A 90 -0.83 11.91 21.28
N LYS A 91 -0.43 12.56 20.18
CA LYS A 91 0.77 12.19 19.43
C LYS A 91 2.03 12.33 20.29
N THR A 92 2.83 11.29 20.32
CA THR A 92 4.14 11.25 20.98
C THR A 92 5.24 11.03 19.94
N GLY A 93 6.21 11.94 19.87
CA GLY A 93 7.36 11.80 18.97
C GLY A 93 7.07 12.11 17.48
N PRO A 94 8.07 11.86 16.61
CA PRO A 94 7.97 12.12 15.17
C PRO A 94 7.04 11.11 14.47
N VAL A 95 6.63 11.44 13.23
CA VAL A 95 5.96 10.46 12.35
C VAL A 95 7.00 9.43 11.93
N GLU A 96 6.65 8.16 12.05
CA GLU A 96 7.49 7.06 11.58
C GLU A 96 7.00 6.57 10.23
N GLY A 97 7.93 6.34 9.31
CA GLY A 97 7.65 5.71 8.03
C GLY A 97 8.27 4.32 7.96
N TYR A 98 7.65 3.44 7.20
CA TYR A 98 8.12 2.09 6.92
C TYR A 98 7.99 1.85 5.42
N TRP A 99 9.02 1.25 4.81
CA TRP A 99 9.09 1.02 3.36
C TRP A 99 9.40 -0.44 3.07
N PHE A 100 8.73 -0.98 2.05
CA PHE A 100 8.81 -2.37 1.65
C PHE A 100 8.87 -2.48 0.14
N GLU A 101 9.79 -3.30 -0.34
CA GLU A 101 9.76 -3.80 -1.71
C GLU A 101 8.88 -5.05 -1.76
N VAL A 102 7.87 -5.01 -2.62
CA VAL A 102 6.85 -6.04 -2.74
C VAL A 102 6.81 -6.53 -4.18
N ASN A 103 6.97 -7.84 -4.38
CA ASN A 103 6.73 -8.48 -5.66
C ASN A 103 5.42 -9.26 -5.58
N THR A 104 4.38 -8.77 -6.24
CA THR A 104 3.03 -9.35 -6.24
C THR A 104 2.99 -10.74 -6.88
N GLN A 105 3.79 -10.98 -7.92
CA GLN A 105 3.82 -12.26 -8.62
C GLN A 105 4.51 -13.38 -7.82
N LYS A 106 5.60 -13.05 -7.11
CA LYS A 106 6.36 -13.98 -6.27
C LYS A 106 5.82 -14.04 -4.83
N GLY A 107 4.91 -13.14 -4.47
CA GLY A 107 4.40 -13.00 -3.10
C GLY A 107 5.45 -12.55 -2.09
N THR A 108 6.56 -11.94 -2.53
CA THR A 108 7.67 -11.58 -1.64
C THR A 108 7.50 -10.17 -1.09
N CYS A 109 7.88 -9.96 0.17
CA CYS A 109 7.88 -8.66 0.81
C CYS A 109 9.18 -8.49 1.63
N LYS A 110 9.94 -7.42 1.33
CA LYS A 110 11.22 -7.13 1.99
C LYS A 110 11.25 -5.68 2.46
N GLN A 111 11.56 -5.45 3.73
CA GLN A 111 11.76 -4.11 4.26
C GLN A 111 13.00 -3.45 3.63
N ILE A 112 12.85 -2.19 3.25
CA ILE A 112 13.90 -1.37 2.65
C ILE A 112 14.05 -0.05 3.42
N PHE A 113 15.19 0.61 3.22
CA PHE A 113 15.56 1.85 3.92
C PHE A 113 16.01 2.90 2.91
N PRO A 114 15.06 3.60 2.25
CA PRO A 114 15.42 4.62 1.27
C PRO A 114 16.25 5.74 1.90
N GLU A 115 17.24 6.26 1.17
CA GLU A 115 18.08 7.36 1.66
C GLU A 115 17.23 8.59 2.03
N GLY A 116 17.61 9.27 3.12
CA GLY A 116 16.90 10.45 3.61
C GLY A 116 15.56 10.17 4.29
N THR A 117 15.21 8.90 4.50
CA THR A 117 14.00 8.52 5.25
C THR A 117 14.34 8.10 6.68
N LEU A 118 13.49 8.49 7.62
CA LEU A 118 13.56 8.03 9.01
C LEU A 118 12.70 6.77 9.14
N THR A 119 13.30 5.62 8.82
CA THR A 119 12.72 4.32 9.18
C THR A 119 13.28 3.93 10.55
N PRO A 120 12.45 3.69 11.56
CA PRO A 120 12.92 3.13 12.82
C PRO A 120 13.61 1.79 12.56
N SER A 121 14.88 1.66 12.96
CA SER A 121 15.55 0.35 13.04
C SER A 121 15.06 -0.35 14.31
N GLU A 122 14.50 -1.55 14.19
CA GLU A 122 14.24 -2.43 15.35
C GLU A 122 15.53 -2.73 16.14
#